data_AF-A0A359N0J6-F1
#
_entry.id   AF-A0A359N0J6-F1
#
_cell.length_a   1.000
_cell.length_b   1.000
_cell.length_c   1.000
_cell.angle_alpha   90.00
_cell.angle_beta   90.00
_cell.angle_gamma   90.00
#
_symmetry.space_group_name_H-M   'P 1'
#
loop_
_entity.id
_entity.type
_entity.pdbx_description
1 polymer ?
#
loop_
_entity_poly.entity_id
_entity_poly.type
_entity_poly.pdbx_seq_one_letter_code
_entity_poly.pdbx_strand_id
1 'polypeptide(L)'
;MLTTLDYSLIIAYIIIVLMVGLSAGKKETKEEFLIAGRKLNFFTTAVTLFVNKVGAGILLTYSALVYLYGAGAIWFFIGAIFGYFVFYFFAKKIKKMADEKNFYTLADFFFDQKGKLAGFLVSLIVVISMF
;
A
#
# COMPACT_ATOMS: atom_id res chain seq x y z
N MET A 1 17.02 10.54 -26.72
CA MET A 1 17.88 9.42 -26.28
C MET A 1 18.37 9.72 -24.87
N LEU A 2 18.49 8.71 -24.00
CA LEU A 2 18.97 8.91 -22.64
C LEU A 2 20.45 9.29 -22.66
N THR A 3 20.82 10.26 -21.82
CA THR A 3 22.19 10.74 -21.66
C THR A 3 22.93 9.91 -20.61
N THR A 4 24.26 10.02 -20.58
CA THR A 4 25.09 9.39 -19.53
C THR A 4 24.66 9.81 -18.12
N LEU A 5 24.16 11.03 -17.95
CA LEU A 5 23.62 11.53 -16.69
C LEU A 5 22.34 10.80 -16.28
N ASP A 6 21.45 10.50 -17.21
CA ASP A 6 20.22 9.78 -16.92
C ASP A 6 20.52 8.35 -16.44
N TYR A 7 21.44 7.67 -17.12
CA TYR A 7 21.88 6.33 -16.72
C TYR A 7 22.54 6.32 -15.34
N SER A 8 23.38 7.32 -15.03
CA SER A 8 24.03 7.39 -13.73
C SER A 8 23.03 7.60 -12.59
N LEU A 9 22.00 8.43 -12.80
CA LEU A 9 20.93 8.64 -11.83
C LEU A 9 20.08 7.37 -11.60
N ILE A 10 19.73 6.65 -12.66
CA ILE A 10 18.99 5.38 -12.56
C ILE A 10 19.79 4.34 -11.77
N ILE A 11 21.08 4.18 -12.10
CA ILE A 11 21.97 3.24 -11.40
C ILE A 11 22.11 3.62 -9.93
N ALA A 12 22.34 4.91 -9.64
CA ALA A 12 22.45 5.40 -8.26
C ALA A 12 21.16 5.12 -7.46
N TYR A 13 20.00 5.38 -8.05
CA TYR A 13 18.71 5.07 -7.42
C TYR A 13 18.57 3.58 -7.10
N ILE A 14 18.86 2.69 -8.05
CA ILE A 14 18.80 1.24 -7.83
C ILE A 14 19.74 0.82 -6.70
N ILE A 15 20.97 1.33 -6.68
CA ILE A 15 21.95 1.03 -5.63
C ILE A 15 21.41 1.46 -4.25
N ILE A 16 20.85 2.67 -4.14
CA ILE A 16 20.28 3.17 -2.88
C ILE A 16 19.15 2.26 -2.40
N VAL A 17 18.21 1.90 -3.29
CA VAL A 17 17.09 1.01 -2.94
C VAL A 17 17.59 -0.36 -2.47
N LEU A 18 18.59 -0.93 -3.15
CA LEU A 18 19.20 -2.20 -2.75
C LEU A 18 19.90 -2.08 -1.40
N MET A 19 20.63 -1.00 -1.14
CA MET A 19 21.28 -0.76 0.16
C MET A 19 20.26 -0.67 1.30
N VAL A 20 19.14 0.02 1.07
CA VAL A 20 18.04 0.11 2.05
C VAL A 20 17.43 -1.28 2.29
N GLY A 21 17.13 -2.04 1.23
CA GLY A 21 16.57 -3.39 1.34
C GLY A 21 17.50 -4.37 2.07
N LEU A 22 18.79 -4.36 1.73
CA LEU A 22 19.79 -5.22 2.38
C LEU A 22 20.06 -4.82 3.84
N SER A 23 19.90 -3.55 4.19
CA SER A 23 20.02 -3.09 5.58
C SER A 23 18.79 -3.47 6.40
N ALA A 24 17.60 -3.35 5.83
CA ALA A 24 16.34 -3.67 6.50
C ALA A 24 16.11 -5.18 6.66
N GLY A 25 16.59 -6.03 5.74
CA GLY A 25 16.26 -7.46 5.74
C GLY A 25 17.07 -8.37 6.68
N LYS A 26 18.07 -7.85 7.41
CA LYS A 26 19.08 -8.70 8.06
C LYS A 26 18.64 -9.40 9.36
N LYS A 27 17.59 -8.94 10.05
CA LYS A 27 17.24 -9.44 11.40
C LYS A 27 15.75 -9.36 11.76
N GLU A 28 14.85 -9.49 10.80
CA GLU A 28 13.42 -9.33 11.05
C GLU A 28 12.76 -10.65 11.48
N THR A 29 12.04 -10.63 12.59
CA THR A 29 11.07 -11.70 12.93
C THR A 29 9.91 -11.71 11.93
N LYS A 30 9.09 -12.78 11.91
CA LYS A 30 7.90 -12.84 11.04
C LYS A 30 6.95 -11.65 11.24
N GLU A 31 6.79 -11.20 12.48
CA GLU A 31 5.95 -10.04 12.83
C GLU A 31 6.54 -8.73 12.27
N GLU A 32 7.86 -8.57 12.36
CA GLU A 32 8.53 -7.38 11.86
C GLU A 32 8.57 -7.36 10.33
N PHE A 33 8.79 -8.51 9.70
CA PHE A 33 8.78 -8.65 8.25
C PHE A 33 7.40 -8.39 7.64
N LEU A 34 6.32 -8.93 8.23
CA LEU A 34 4.98 -8.83 7.65
C LEU A 34 4.30 -7.49 7.94
N ILE A 35 4.47 -6.93 9.15
CA ILE A 35 3.70 -5.76 9.60
C ILE A 35 4.53 -4.75 10.41
N ALA A 36 5.86 -4.79 10.29
CA ALA A 36 6.79 -3.89 11.00
C ALA A 36 6.56 -3.88 12.53
N GLY A 37 6.19 -5.03 13.10
CA GLY A 37 5.99 -5.21 14.54
C GLY A 37 4.83 -4.38 15.10
N ARG A 38 3.91 -3.88 14.26
CA ARG A 38 2.79 -2.99 14.63
C ARG A 38 3.24 -1.66 15.24
N LYS A 39 4.49 -1.25 15.02
CA LYS A 39 5.10 -0.03 15.60
C LYS A 39 4.98 1.21 14.72
N LEU A 40 4.42 1.09 13.51
CA LEU A 40 4.31 2.22 12.59
C LEU A 40 3.37 3.29 13.15
N ASN A 41 3.87 4.53 13.17
CA ASN A 41 3.05 5.68 13.54
C ASN A 41 2.07 6.04 12.41
N PHE A 42 1.13 6.94 12.71
CA PHE A 42 0.10 7.36 11.75
C PHE A 42 0.69 7.96 10.47
N PHE A 43 1.69 8.83 10.59
CA PHE A 43 2.30 9.52 9.45
C PHE A 43 3.03 8.55 8.51
N THR A 44 3.88 7.68 9.05
CA THR A 44 4.58 6.65 8.28
C THR A 44 3.58 5.75 7.57
N THR A 45 2.52 5.31 8.26
CA THR A 45 1.46 4.49 7.66
C THR A 45 0.76 5.22 6.51
N ALA A 46 0.38 6.48 6.70
CA ALA A 46 -0.28 7.27 5.66
C ALA A 46 0.61 7.49 4.43
N VAL A 47 1.89 7.81 4.64
CA VAL A 47 2.86 7.97 3.54
C VAL A 47 3.07 6.66 2.80
N THR A 48 3.25 5.54 3.49
CA THR A 48 3.39 4.22 2.86
C THR A 48 2.15 3.85 2.05
N LEU A 49 0.95 4.10 2.57
CA LEU A 49 -0.31 3.88 1.86
C LEU A 49 -0.38 4.71 0.57
N PHE A 50 0.04 5.97 0.63
CA PHE A 50 0.06 6.85 -0.53
C PHE A 50 1.08 6.39 -1.58
N VAL A 51 2.32 6.14 -1.18
CA VAL A 51 3.40 5.68 -2.08
C VAL A 51 3.03 4.35 -2.74
N ASN A 52 2.40 3.42 -2.01
CA ASN A 52 1.93 2.15 -2.56
C ASN A 52 0.86 2.31 -3.65
N LYS A 53 0.08 3.41 -3.64
CA LYS A 53 -0.94 3.69 -4.66
C LYS A 53 -0.41 4.49 -5.83
N VAL A 54 0.64 5.28 -5.63
CA VAL A 54 1.21 6.14 -6.68
C VAL A 54 2.24 5.36 -7.49
N GLY A 55 1.77 4.69 -8.54
CA GLY A 55 2.61 4.01 -9.54
C GLY A 55 2.52 4.66 -10.93
N ALA A 56 3.29 4.14 -11.89
CA ALA A 56 3.29 4.63 -13.27
C ALA A 56 1.87 4.67 -13.91
N GLY A 57 1.03 3.69 -13.59
CA GLY A 57 -0.35 3.63 -14.07
C GLY A 57 -1.22 4.81 -13.60
N ILE A 58 -1.09 5.24 -12.33
CA ILE A 58 -1.88 6.37 -11.83
C ILE A 58 -1.38 7.69 -12.43
N LEU A 59 -0.07 7.83 -12.65
CA LEU A 59 0.52 9.02 -13.26
C LEU A 59 0.04 9.18 -14.71
N LEU A 60 0.04 8.09 -15.48
CA LEU A 60 -0.48 8.09 -16.85
C LEU A 60 -1.98 8.37 -16.89
N THR A 61 -2.75 7.65 -16.06
CA THR A 61 -4.21 7.82 -15.98
C THR A 61 -4.57 9.25 -15.59
N TYR A 62 -3.93 9.79 -14.56
CA TYR A 62 -4.19 11.14 -14.10
C TYR A 62 -3.80 12.20 -15.13
N SER A 63 -2.66 12.03 -15.82
CA SER A 63 -2.26 12.94 -16.91
C SER A 63 -3.29 12.94 -18.04
N ALA A 64 -3.84 11.77 -18.40
CA ALA A 64 -4.92 11.67 -19.37
C ALA A 64 -6.22 12.34 -18.87
N LEU A 65 -6.56 12.17 -17.59
CA LEU A 65 -7.72 12.85 -16.99
C LEU A 65 -7.57 14.38 -17.01
N VAL A 66 -6.38 14.89 -16.69
CA VAL A 66 -6.09 16.34 -16.77
C VAL A 66 -6.20 16.82 -18.21
N TYR A 67 -5.70 16.05 -19.18
CA TYR A 67 -5.82 16.39 -20.60
C TYR A 67 -7.29 16.48 -21.07
N LEU A 68 -8.13 15.54 -20.62
CA LEU A 68 -9.55 15.47 -21.03
C LEU A 68 -10.46 16.44 -20.27
N TYR A 69 -10.23 16.62 -18.96
CA TYR A 69 -11.16 17.29 -18.04
C TYR A 69 -10.56 18.54 -17.37
N GLY A 70 -9.32 18.90 -17.69
CA GLY A 70 -8.63 20.07 -17.13
C GLY A 70 -8.55 20.01 -15.60
N ALA A 71 -8.83 21.13 -14.94
CA ALA A 71 -8.83 21.24 -13.48
C ALA A 71 -9.84 20.29 -12.79
N GLY A 72 -10.86 19.82 -13.50
CA GLY A 72 -11.83 18.86 -12.98
C GLY A 72 -11.22 17.53 -12.56
N ALA A 73 -10.04 17.16 -13.09
CA ALA A 73 -9.33 15.95 -12.69
C ALA A 73 -8.96 15.92 -11.20
N ILE A 74 -8.89 17.06 -10.51
CA ILE A 74 -8.57 17.14 -9.07
C ILE A 74 -9.56 16.35 -8.20
N TRP A 75 -10.81 16.19 -8.67
CA TRP A 75 -11.84 15.41 -7.98
C TRP A 75 -11.43 13.94 -7.78
N PHE A 76 -10.54 13.41 -8.62
CA PHE A 76 -9.96 12.09 -8.43
C PHE A 76 -9.24 11.98 -7.07
N PHE A 77 -8.41 12.96 -6.73
CA PHE A 77 -7.68 12.98 -5.46
C PHE A 77 -8.58 13.32 -4.28
N ILE A 78 -9.51 14.26 -4.45
CA ILE A 78 -10.48 14.61 -3.40
C ILE A 78 -11.31 13.38 -3.03
N GLY A 79 -11.83 12.65 -4.03
CA GLY A 79 -12.58 11.43 -3.83
C GLY A 79 -11.76 10.33 -3.16
N ALA A 80 -10.48 10.17 -3.54
CA ALA A 80 -9.59 9.21 -2.89
C ALA A 80 -9.36 9.53 -1.41
N ILE A 81 -9.02 10.79 -1.09
CA ILE A 81 -8.82 11.26 0.29
C ILE A 81 -10.10 11.07 1.11
N PHE A 82 -11.25 11.44 0.54
CA PHE A 82 -12.54 11.26 1.20
C PHE A 82 -12.86 9.78 1.45
N GLY A 83 -12.59 8.90 0.48
CA GLY A 83 -12.74 7.46 0.63
C GLY A 83 -11.88 6.89 1.77
N TYR A 84 -10.62 7.33 1.88
CA TYR A 84 -9.75 6.95 2.99
C TYR A 84 -10.26 7.46 4.34
N PHE A 85 -10.77 8.69 4.37
CA PHE A 85 -11.35 9.27 5.58
C PHE A 85 -12.57 8.48 6.07
N VAL A 86 -13.48 8.09 5.17
CA VAL A 86 -14.63 7.25 5.50
C VAL A 86 -14.17 5.86 5.94
N PHE A 87 -13.22 5.26 5.22
CA PHE A 87 -12.70 3.93 5.54
C PHE A 87 -11.94 3.90 6.88
N TYR A 88 -11.31 4.99 7.30
CA TYR A 88 -10.55 5.08 8.55
C TYR A 88 -11.36 4.62 9.78
N PHE A 89 -12.65 4.95 9.85
CA PHE A 89 -13.52 4.54 10.95
C PHE A 89 -13.69 3.01 11.03
N PHE A 90 -13.81 2.35 9.88
CA PHE A 90 -13.87 0.89 9.78
C PHE A 90 -12.49 0.27 10.06
N ALA A 91 -11.44 0.85 9.49
CA ALA A 91 -10.06 0.40 9.64
C ALA A 91 -9.63 0.39 11.12
N LYS A 92 -10.03 1.40 11.90
CA LYS A 92 -9.72 1.45 13.35
C LYS A 92 -10.31 0.26 14.10
N LYS A 93 -11.55 -0.13 13.79
CA LYS A 93 -12.22 -1.29 14.39
C LYS A 93 -11.55 -2.60 13.99
N ILE A 94 -11.21 -2.75 12.70
CA ILE A 94 -10.50 -3.94 12.18
C ILE A 94 -9.11 -4.04 12.81
N LYS A 95 -8.36 -2.94 12.89
CA LYS A 95 -7.02 -2.89 13.50
C LYS A 95 -7.04 -3.35 14.95
N LYS A 96 -8.02 -2.90 15.75
CA LYS A 96 -8.15 -3.33 17.15
C LYS A 96 -8.29 -4.85 17.26
N MET A 97 -9.17 -5.46 16.46
CA MET A 97 -9.34 -6.91 16.43
C MET A 97 -8.09 -7.63 15.90
N ALA A 98 -7.43 -7.06 14.90
CA ALA A 98 -6.20 -7.60 14.35
C ALA A 98 -5.05 -7.62 15.38
N ASP A 99 -4.97 -6.59 16.23
CA ASP A 99 -3.99 -6.50 17.31
C ASP A 99 -4.31 -7.49 18.45
N GLU A 100 -5.59 -7.70 18.78
CA GLU A 100 -6.02 -8.64 19.83
C GLU A 100 -5.87 -10.11 19.42
N LYS A 101 -6.15 -10.44 18.15
CA LYS A 101 -6.20 -11.82 17.64
C LYS A 101 -5.03 -12.20 16.74
N ASN A 102 -4.02 -11.33 16.63
CA ASN A 102 -2.82 -11.54 15.80
C ASN A 102 -3.14 -11.83 14.32
N PHE A 103 -4.04 -11.06 13.73
CA PHE A 103 -4.30 -11.13 12.29
C PHE A 103 -3.17 -10.48 11.50
N TYR A 104 -2.78 -11.10 10.40
CA TYR A 104 -1.74 -10.62 9.48
C TYR A 104 -2.34 -10.10 8.17
N THR A 105 -3.44 -10.69 7.74
CA THR A 105 -4.09 -10.37 6.47
C THR A 105 -5.53 -9.95 6.70
N LEU A 106 -6.11 -9.29 5.69
CA LEU A 106 -7.55 -9.03 5.69
C LEU A 106 -8.35 -10.35 5.68
N ALA A 107 -7.84 -11.40 5.04
CA ALA A 107 -8.51 -12.70 5.01
C ALA A 107 -8.65 -13.31 6.41
N ASP A 108 -7.65 -13.17 7.28
CA ASP A 108 -7.70 -13.67 8.66
C ASP A 108 -8.89 -13.08 9.45
N PHE A 109 -9.14 -11.78 9.25
CA PHE A 109 -10.32 -11.12 9.82
C PHE A 109 -11.63 -11.75 9.33
N PHE A 110 -11.73 -12.10 8.04
CA PHE A 110 -12.94 -12.75 7.50
C PHE A 110 -13.05 -14.23 7.90
N PHE A 111 -11.94 -14.94 8.06
CA PHE A 111 -11.93 -16.30 8.62
C PHE A 111 -12.53 -16.32 10.02
N ASP A 112 -12.14 -15.37 10.87
CA ASP A 112 -12.63 -15.25 12.25
C ASP A 112 -14.09 -14.77 12.31
N GLN A 113 -14.46 -13.74 11.53
CA GLN A 113 -15.76 -13.09 11.67
C GLN A 113 -16.89 -13.74 10.85
N LYS A 114 -16.54 -14.40 9.75
CA LYS A 114 -17.51 -14.87 8.74
C LYS A 114 -17.30 -16.34 8.33
N GLY A 115 -16.28 -17.01 8.87
CA GLY A 115 -16.02 -18.42 8.66
C GLY A 115 -15.18 -18.73 7.42
N LYS A 116 -14.94 -20.04 7.20
CA LYS A 116 -13.95 -20.54 6.23
C LYS A 116 -14.22 -20.12 4.78
N LEU A 117 -15.48 -20.15 4.35
CA LEU A 117 -15.84 -19.81 2.97
C LEU A 117 -15.55 -18.32 2.67
N ALA A 118 -15.95 -17.42 3.57
CA ALA A 118 -15.68 -15.99 3.41
C ALA A 118 -14.18 -15.68 3.45
N GLY A 119 -13.43 -16.28 4.37
CA GLY A 119 -11.98 -16.12 4.43
C GLY A 119 -11.28 -16.59 3.16
N PHE A 120 -11.68 -17.74 2.61
CA PHE A 120 -11.10 -18.27 1.36
C PHE A 120 -11.40 -17.39 0.16
N LEU A 121 -12.66 -16.94 0.01
CA LEU A 121 -13.04 -16.02 -1.07
C LEU A 121 -12.26 -14.71 -1.00
N VAL A 122 -12.12 -14.12 0.19
CA VAL A 122 -11.35 -12.88 0.36
C VAL A 122 -9.87 -13.11 0.06
N SER A 123 -9.29 -14.23 0.53
CA SER A 123 -7.91 -14.59 0.20
C SER A 123 -7.70 -14.71 -1.30
N LEU A 124 -8.62 -15.38 -2.01
CA LEU A 124 -8.56 -15.51 -3.47
C LEU A 124 -8.67 -14.16 -4.18
N ILE A 125 -9.62 -13.31 -3.77
CA ILE A 125 -9.79 -11.97 -4.34
C ILE A 125 -8.52 -11.13 -4.14
N VAL A 126 -7.92 -11.18 -2.94
CA VAL A 126 -6.69 -10.44 -2.63
C VAL A 126 -5.55 -10.94 -3.52
N VAL A 127 -5.36 -12.25 -3.65
CA VAL A 127 -4.33 -12.84 -4.52
C VAL A 127 -4.53 -12.40 -5.97
N ILE A 128 -5.75 -12.49 -6.50
CA ILE A 128 -6.07 -12.06 -7.87
C ILE A 128 -5.79 -10.56 -8.04
N SER A 129 -6.13 -9.73 -7.06
CA SER A 129 -5.92 -8.28 -7.16
C SER A 129 -4.46 -7.84 -7.08
N MET A 130 -3.55 -8.72 -6.60
CA MET A 130 -2.13 -8.44 -6.51
C MET A 130 -1.36 -8.79 -7.80
N PHE A 131 -1.98 -9.51 -8.74
CA PHE A 131 -1.44 -9.83 -10.07
C PHE A 131 -2.13 -8.99 -11.15
#